data_AF-A0A7C3KRW8-F1
#
_entry.id   AF-A0A7C3KRW8-F1
#
_cell.length_a   1.000
_cell.length_b   1.000
_cell.length_c   1.000
_cell.angle_alpha   90.00
_cell.angle_beta   90.00
_cell.angle_gamma   90.00
#
_symmetry.space_group_name_H-M   'P 1'
#
loop_
_entity.id
_entity.type
_entity.pdbx_description
1 polymer ?
#
loop_
_entity_poly.entity_id
_entity_poly.type
_entity_poly.pdbx_seq_one_letter_code
_entity_poly.pdbx_strand_id
1 'polypeptide(L)'
;MRLGRISFFLVLSLFLCSCGPSQSPGDESTPRELRELNQKIIDDPNNAAHYVERAKYYFEKEKNKNAAIGDMDKAVQLEPDNVEYIITLSDFYFAANRTRNTRDLLLRAISKDQKNSEALLKLGELYYLVKNYDSAIVYLNKCIKVNEDNPSAYFQKGMTLKERGVPGDTAQAVNNFQRAVELNPQHYDALLQLGEIYASI
;
A
#
# COMPACT_ATOMS: atom_id res chain seq x y z
N MET A 1 -83.04 -25.31 -17.16
CA MET A 1 -83.15 -23.91 -16.66
C MET A 1 -81.86 -23.18 -17.04
N ARG A 2 -81.88 -22.47 -18.17
CA ARG A 2 -81.75 -20.99 -18.32
C ARG A 2 -80.38 -20.45 -17.87
N LEU A 3 -79.41 -20.21 -18.77
CA LEU A 3 -79.21 -19.05 -19.67
C LEU A 3 -78.81 -17.73 -18.96
N GLY A 4 -77.53 -17.37 -19.06
CA GLY A 4 -77.00 -16.18 -19.79
C GLY A 4 -77.08 -14.77 -19.19
N ARG A 5 -75.90 -14.09 -19.14
CA ARG A 5 -75.57 -12.72 -19.65
C ARG A 5 -74.29 -12.21 -18.94
N ILE A 6 -73.13 -12.15 -19.61
CA ILE A 6 -72.57 -11.03 -20.40
C ILE A 6 -72.64 -9.68 -19.68
N SER A 7 -71.48 -9.16 -19.28
CA SER A 7 -71.15 -7.74 -19.39
C SER A 7 -69.65 -7.56 -19.61
N PHE A 8 -69.37 -6.93 -20.75
CA PHE A 8 -68.10 -6.58 -21.34
C PHE A 8 -67.68 -5.23 -20.75
N PHE A 9 -66.46 -5.09 -20.22
CA PHE A 9 -65.80 -3.77 -20.16
C PHE A 9 -64.31 -3.92 -20.38
N LEU A 10 -63.88 -3.30 -21.48
CA LEU A 10 -62.55 -3.24 -22.04
C LEU A 10 -62.23 -1.74 -22.11
N VAL A 11 -61.28 -1.27 -21.30
CA VAL A 11 -60.55 0.01 -21.47
C VAL A 11 -59.16 -0.24 -20.85
N LEU A 12 -58.18 -0.72 -21.62
CA LEU A 12 -57.26 0.01 -22.48
C LEU A 12 -56.45 1.10 -21.74
N SER A 13 -55.29 0.65 -21.24
CA SER A 13 -53.99 1.32 -21.08
C SER A 13 -53.89 2.84 -21.27
N LEU A 14 -53.24 3.50 -20.30
CA LEU A 14 -52.15 4.46 -20.51
C LEU A 14 -51.44 4.71 -19.16
N PHE A 15 -50.63 3.76 -18.71
CA PHE A 15 -49.58 4.07 -17.73
C PHE A 15 -48.42 4.66 -18.52
N LEU A 16 -48.29 5.99 -18.45
CA LEU A 16 -47.10 6.70 -18.88
C LEU A 16 -45.94 6.24 -18.00
N CYS A 17 -45.14 5.31 -18.49
CA CYS A 17 -43.79 5.07 -17.99
C CYS A 17 -42.97 6.34 -18.27
N SER A 18 -42.96 7.25 -17.30
CA SER A 18 -41.89 8.22 -17.14
C SER A 18 -40.65 7.44 -16.70
N CYS A 19 -39.83 7.01 -17.67
CA CYS A 19 -38.44 6.66 -17.40
C CYS A 19 -37.67 7.96 -17.14
N GLY A 20 -37.77 8.49 -15.91
CA GLY A 20 -36.70 9.30 -15.35
C GLY A 20 -35.56 8.36 -14.91
N PRO A 21 -34.28 8.75 -15.03
CA PRO A 21 -33.19 7.92 -14.55
C PRO A 21 -33.39 7.73 -13.05
N SER A 22 -33.60 6.48 -12.63
CA SER A 22 -33.63 6.11 -11.23
C SER A 22 -32.24 6.36 -10.64
N GLN A 23 -32.03 7.54 -10.06
CA GLN A 23 -30.92 7.76 -9.16
C GLN A 23 -31.10 6.78 -8.00
N SER A 24 -30.16 5.86 -7.87
CA SER A 24 -30.16 4.91 -6.75
C SER A 24 -30.09 5.70 -5.43
N PRO A 25 -30.79 5.27 -4.36
CA PRO A 25 -30.83 6.02 -3.09
C PRO A 25 -29.48 6.15 -2.36
N GLY A 26 -28.39 5.59 -2.91
CA GLY A 26 -27.03 5.70 -2.37
C GLY A 26 -26.23 6.89 -2.90
N ASP A 27 -26.78 7.67 -3.85
CA ASP A 27 -25.99 8.69 -4.54
C ASP A 27 -25.79 9.95 -3.67
N GLU A 28 -26.80 10.43 -2.93
CA GLU A 28 -26.68 11.69 -2.18
C GLU A 28 -25.75 11.66 -0.96
N SER A 29 -25.52 10.50 -0.34
CA SER A 29 -24.63 10.38 0.84
C SER A 29 -23.16 10.19 0.47
N THR A 30 -22.86 9.81 -0.77
CA THR A 30 -21.49 9.61 -1.24
C THR A 30 -20.79 10.97 -1.33
N PRO A 31 -19.61 11.18 -0.72
CA PRO A 31 -18.88 12.44 -0.83
C PRO A 31 -18.65 12.83 -2.29
N ARG A 32 -18.77 14.11 -2.61
CA ARG A 32 -18.60 14.63 -3.99
C ARG A 32 -17.30 14.15 -4.64
N GLU A 33 -16.19 14.20 -3.89
CA GLU A 33 -14.88 13.74 -4.34
C GLU A 33 -14.90 12.26 -4.75
N LEU A 34 -15.54 11.38 -3.96
CA LEU A 34 -15.67 9.97 -4.31
C LEU A 34 -16.55 9.75 -5.55
N ARG A 35 -17.60 10.55 -5.74
CA ARG A 35 -18.42 10.50 -6.98
C ARG A 35 -17.60 10.89 -8.21
N GLU A 36 -16.79 11.94 -8.10
CA GLU A 36 -15.91 12.38 -9.20
C GLU A 36 -14.87 11.31 -9.54
N LEU A 37 -14.27 10.66 -8.53
CA LEU A 37 -13.34 9.54 -8.72
C LEU A 37 -14.02 8.32 -9.36
N ASN A 38 -15.26 8.01 -8.96
CA ASN A 38 -16.05 6.95 -9.58
C ASN A 38 -16.35 7.27 -11.05
N GLN A 39 -16.69 8.51 -11.38
CA GLN A 39 -16.98 8.93 -12.74
C GLN A 39 -15.75 8.80 -13.64
N LYS A 40 -14.55 9.18 -13.17
CA LYS A 40 -13.30 8.98 -13.94
C LYS A 40 -13.10 7.52 -14.35
N ILE A 41 -13.35 6.58 -13.44
CA ILE A 41 -13.23 5.14 -13.71
C ILE A 41 -14.31 4.63 -14.67
N ILE A 42 -15.52 5.22 -14.63
CA ILE A 42 -16.59 4.90 -15.58
C ILE A 42 -16.21 5.40 -16.98
N ASP A 43 -15.67 6.62 -17.07
CA ASP A 43 -15.31 7.25 -18.34
C ASP A 43 -14.10 6.58 -19.01
N ASP A 44 -13.12 6.15 -18.22
CA ASP A 44 -11.93 5.43 -18.70
C ASP A 44 -11.53 4.27 -17.75
N PRO A 45 -12.15 3.08 -17.89
CA PRO A 45 -11.93 1.94 -16.99
C PRO A 45 -10.58 1.24 -17.17
N ASN A 46 -9.79 1.61 -18.17
CA ASN A 46 -8.47 1.02 -18.41
C ASN A 46 -7.32 1.95 -17.98
N ASN A 47 -7.63 3.12 -17.43
CA ASN A 47 -6.63 4.03 -16.90
C ASN A 47 -6.27 3.66 -15.45
N ALA A 48 -5.07 3.11 -15.27
CA ALA A 48 -4.58 2.68 -13.97
C ALA A 48 -4.53 3.84 -12.95
N ALA A 49 -4.21 5.07 -13.39
CA ALA A 49 -4.08 6.22 -12.51
C ALA A 49 -5.41 6.58 -11.82
N HIS A 50 -6.56 6.37 -12.47
CA HIS A 50 -7.87 6.63 -11.86
C HIS A 50 -8.13 5.71 -10.65
N TYR A 51 -7.72 4.44 -10.75
CA TYR A 51 -7.77 3.52 -9.62
C TYR A 51 -6.77 3.91 -8.53
N VAL A 52 -5.56 4.34 -8.88
CA VAL A 52 -4.58 4.83 -7.88
C VAL A 52 -5.12 6.04 -7.11
N GLU A 53 -5.74 7.00 -7.80
CA GLU A 53 -6.35 8.17 -7.16
C GLU A 53 -7.44 7.76 -6.17
N ARG A 54 -8.35 6.85 -6.56
CA ARG A 54 -9.41 6.38 -5.67
C ARG A 54 -8.90 5.50 -4.54
N ALA A 55 -7.85 4.71 -4.77
CA ALA A 55 -7.18 3.94 -3.74
C ALA A 55 -6.61 4.84 -2.63
N LYS A 56 -5.97 5.95 -3.01
CA LYS A 56 -5.46 6.96 -2.06
C LYS A 56 -6.60 7.58 -1.25
N TYR A 57 -7.71 7.93 -1.91
CA TYR A 57 -8.90 8.43 -1.22
C TYR A 57 -9.40 7.45 -0.15
N TYR A 58 -9.59 6.17 -0.52
CA TYR A 58 -10.02 5.14 0.42
C TYR A 58 -9.04 4.96 1.58
N PHE A 59 -7.74 4.97 1.30
CA PHE A 59 -6.71 4.78 2.32
C PHE A 59 -6.63 5.95 3.31
N GLU A 60 -6.66 7.19 2.80
CA GLU A 60 -6.40 8.38 3.59
C GLU A 60 -7.65 8.97 4.24
N LYS A 61 -8.76 9.05 3.50
CA LYS A 61 -9.98 9.74 3.95
C LYS A 61 -10.92 8.78 4.66
N GLU A 62 -11.21 7.65 4.04
CA GLU A 62 -12.14 6.66 4.61
C GLU A 62 -11.48 5.67 5.56
N LYS A 63 -10.13 5.61 5.57
CA LYS A 63 -9.36 4.59 6.29
C LYS A 63 -9.76 3.15 5.92
N ASN A 64 -10.32 2.98 4.73
CA ASN A 64 -10.79 1.71 4.20
C ASN A 64 -9.67 1.00 3.44
N LYS A 65 -8.82 0.29 4.18
CA LYS A 65 -7.66 -0.43 3.62
C LYS A 65 -8.05 -1.47 2.57
N ASN A 66 -9.19 -2.14 2.72
CA ASN A 66 -9.62 -3.17 1.76
C ASN A 66 -10.04 -2.56 0.41
N ALA A 67 -10.79 -1.47 0.42
CA ALA A 67 -11.15 -0.76 -0.81
C ALA A 67 -9.91 -0.17 -1.50
N ALA A 68 -8.99 0.41 -0.72
CA ALA A 68 -7.71 0.90 -1.25
C ALA A 68 -6.89 -0.22 -1.91
N ILE A 69 -6.77 -1.39 -1.26
CA ILE A 69 -6.10 -2.56 -1.84
C ILE A 69 -6.79 -3.01 -3.13
N GLY A 70 -8.12 -3.07 -3.17
CA GLY A 70 -8.86 -3.50 -4.35
C GLY A 70 -8.60 -2.62 -5.59
N ASP A 71 -8.62 -1.30 -5.40
CA ASP A 71 -8.31 -0.36 -6.49
C ASP A 71 -6.83 -0.43 -6.88
N MET A 72 -5.93 -0.53 -5.91
CA MET A 72 -4.51 -0.62 -6.19
C MET A 72 -4.12 -1.94 -6.90
N ASP A 73 -4.78 -3.06 -6.54
CA ASP A 73 -4.67 -4.33 -7.25
C ASP A 73 -5.12 -4.17 -8.71
N LYS A 74 -6.21 -3.43 -8.96
CA LYS A 74 -6.67 -3.14 -10.32
C LYS A 74 -5.66 -2.28 -11.10
N ALA A 75 -5.05 -1.28 -10.48
CA ALA A 75 -3.99 -0.49 -11.09
C ALA A 75 -2.77 -1.35 -11.47
N VAL A 76 -2.32 -2.24 -10.59
CA VAL A 76 -1.22 -3.20 -10.86
C VAL A 76 -1.60 -4.24 -11.93
N GLN A 77 -2.88 -4.59 -12.07
CA GLN A 77 -3.33 -5.47 -13.17
C GLN A 77 -3.28 -4.76 -14.53
N LEU A 78 -3.61 -3.47 -14.58
CA LEU A 78 -3.55 -2.67 -15.80
C LEU A 78 -2.10 -2.36 -16.21
N GLU A 79 -1.22 -2.12 -15.24
CA GLU A 79 0.20 -1.83 -15.46
C GLU A 79 1.10 -2.79 -14.65
N PRO A 80 1.27 -4.05 -15.08
CA PRO A 80 1.96 -5.08 -14.29
C PRO A 80 3.47 -4.89 -14.18
N ASP A 81 4.06 -3.99 -14.97
CA ASP A 81 5.50 -3.70 -14.95
C ASP A 81 5.83 -2.38 -14.22
N ASN A 82 4.82 -1.65 -13.76
CA ASN A 82 5.00 -0.41 -13.03
C ASN A 82 5.46 -0.69 -11.59
N VAL A 83 6.76 -0.54 -11.33
CA VAL A 83 7.40 -0.84 -10.03
C VAL A 83 6.85 0.05 -8.92
N GLU A 84 6.58 1.32 -9.19
CA GLU A 84 5.98 2.27 -8.24
C GLU A 84 4.64 1.75 -7.73
N TYR A 85 3.80 1.23 -8.63
CA TYR A 85 2.49 0.68 -8.27
C TYR A 85 2.62 -0.62 -7.47
N ILE A 86 3.58 -1.47 -7.80
CA ILE A 86 3.85 -2.69 -7.04
C ILE A 86 4.28 -2.33 -5.60
N ILE A 87 5.16 -1.33 -5.44
CA ILE A 87 5.62 -0.85 -4.13
C ILE A 87 4.45 -0.24 -3.35
N THR A 88 3.67 0.65 -3.97
CA THR A 88 2.50 1.29 -3.32
C THR A 88 1.47 0.24 -2.86
N LEU A 89 1.20 -0.78 -3.68
CA LEU A 89 0.34 -1.89 -3.28
C LEU A 89 0.92 -2.66 -2.09
N SER A 90 2.23 -2.88 -2.07
CA SER A 90 2.91 -3.55 -0.96
C SER A 90 2.75 -2.77 0.36
N ASP A 91 2.77 -1.43 0.31
CA ASP A 91 2.56 -0.55 1.45
C ASP A 91 1.12 -0.65 1.98
N PHE A 92 0.13 -0.74 1.10
CA PHE A 92 -1.26 -0.95 1.52
C PHE A 92 -1.46 -2.33 2.17
N TYR A 93 -0.85 -3.38 1.61
CA TYR A 93 -0.83 -4.70 2.25
C TYR A 93 -0.11 -4.67 3.61
N PHE A 94 0.99 -3.92 3.73
CA PHE A 94 1.75 -3.77 4.97
C PHE A 94 0.90 -3.09 6.04
N ALA A 95 0.26 -1.96 5.69
CA ALA A 95 -0.66 -1.25 6.57
C ALA A 95 -1.85 -2.11 7.00
N ALA A 96 -2.25 -3.10 6.19
CA ALA A 96 -3.29 -4.09 6.53
C ALA A 96 -2.76 -5.31 7.32
N ASN A 97 -1.50 -5.30 7.78
CA ASN A 97 -0.82 -6.41 8.45
C ASN A 97 -0.77 -7.71 7.62
N ARG A 98 -0.81 -7.60 6.28
CA ARG A 98 -0.76 -8.73 5.35
C ARG A 98 0.67 -8.95 4.86
N THR A 99 1.54 -9.26 5.80
CA THR A 99 2.99 -9.43 5.65
C THR A 99 3.42 -10.34 4.49
N ARG A 100 2.68 -11.43 4.23
CA ARG A 100 2.98 -12.35 3.11
C ARG A 100 2.83 -11.64 1.76
N ASN A 101 1.71 -10.95 1.54
CA ASN A 101 1.45 -10.19 0.32
C ASN A 101 2.48 -9.07 0.14
N THR A 102 2.80 -8.33 1.21
CA THR A 102 3.86 -7.31 1.20
C THR A 102 5.18 -7.89 0.72
N ARG A 103 5.62 -9.01 1.31
CA ARG A 103 6.88 -9.67 0.92
C ARG A 103 6.86 -10.08 -0.55
N ASP A 104 5.80 -10.72 -1.01
CA ASP A 104 5.72 -11.26 -2.36
C ASP A 104 5.72 -10.12 -3.41
N LEU A 105 5.05 -9.00 -3.11
CA LEU A 105 5.08 -7.79 -3.95
C LEU A 105 6.45 -7.11 -3.95
N LEU A 106 7.11 -6.96 -2.80
CA LEU A 106 8.45 -6.37 -2.73
C LEU A 106 9.49 -7.23 -3.48
N LEU A 107 9.40 -8.56 -3.38
CA LEU A 107 10.23 -9.47 -4.17
C LEU A 107 9.97 -9.32 -5.67
N ARG A 108 8.72 -9.10 -6.08
CA ARG A 108 8.36 -8.79 -7.47
C ARG A 108 8.90 -7.43 -7.91
N ALA A 109 8.82 -6.40 -7.07
CA ALA A 109 9.40 -5.08 -7.36
C ALA A 109 10.92 -5.20 -7.60
N ILE A 110 11.64 -5.92 -6.72
CA ILE A 110 13.08 -6.17 -6.83
C ILE A 110 13.43 -7.00 -8.07
N SER A 111 12.58 -7.95 -8.49
CA SER A 111 12.85 -8.73 -9.70
C SER A 111 12.70 -7.91 -10.98
N LYS A 112 11.83 -6.89 -10.96
CA LYS A 112 11.64 -5.94 -12.06
C LYS A 112 12.72 -4.85 -12.08
N ASP A 113 13.10 -4.34 -10.92
CA ASP A 113 14.19 -3.39 -10.76
C ASP A 113 15.08 -3.78 -9.57
N GLN A 114 16.20 -4.43 -9.88
CA GLN A 114 17.17 -4.90 -8.89
C GLN A 114 17.92 -3.76 -8.18
N LYS A 115 17.85 -2.53 -8.72
CA LYS A 115 18.49 -1.34 -8.17
C LYS A 115 17.46 -0.40 -7.52
N ASN A 116 16.23 -0.85 -7.30
CA ASN A 116 15.27 -0.07 -6.55
C ASN A 116 15.62 -0.10 -5.04
N SER A 117 16.30 0.94 -4.55
CA SER A 117 16.74 1.01 -3.15
C SER A 117 15.56 1.02 -2.18
N GLU A 118 14.42 1.60 -2.56
CA GLU A 118 13.23 1.66 -1.72
C GLU A 118 12.64 0.26 -1.48
N ALA A 119 12.45 -0.54 -2.52
CA ALA A 119 11.94 -1.90 -2.39
C ALA A 119 12.90 -2.79 -1.57
N LEU A 120 14.22 -2.61 -1.73
CA LEU A 120 15.23 -3.31 -0.93
C LEU A 120 15.17 -2.91 0.55
N LEU A 121 15.04 -1.61 0.84
CA LEU A 121 14.90 -1.10 2.20
C LEU A 121 13.63 -1.64 2.86
N LYS A 122 12.46 -1.48 2.23
CA LYS A 122 11.17 -1.95 2.74
C LYS A 122 11.16 -3.46 2.99
N LEU A 123 11.82 -4.26 2.13
CA LEU A 123 11.90 -5.70 2.34
C LEU A 123 12.81 -6.04 3.54
N GLY A 124 13.90 -5.28 3.72
CA GLY A 124 14.74 -5.34 4.92
C GLY A 124 13.97 -5.04 6.21
N GLU A 125 13.20 -3.95 6.22
CA GLU A 125 12.31 -3.55 7.32
C GLU A 125 11.25 -4.61 7.62
N LEU A 126 10.64 -5.19 6.58
CA LEU A 126 9.66 -6.26 6.74
C LEU A 126 10.27 -7.50 7.41
N TYR A 127 11.48 -7.89 7.01
CA TYR A 127 12.17 -9.02 7.61
C TYR A 127 12.59 -8.75 9.06
N TYR A 128 12.98 -7.53 9.36
CA TYR A 128 13.22 -7.08 10.74
C TYR A 128 11.95 -7.22 11.59
N LEU A 129 10.80 -6.74 11.08
CA LEU A 129 9.52 -6.81 11.77
C LEU A 129 9.10 -8.25 12.10
N VAL A 130 9.34 -9.21 11.19
CA VAL A 130 9.06 -10.63 11.44
C VAL A 130 10.20 -11.37 12.14
N LYS A 131 11.18 -10.64 12.68
CA LYS A 131 12.34 -11.16 13.42
C LYS A 131 13.24 -12.12 12.64
N ASN A 132 13.21 -12.03 11.30
CA ASN A 132 14.14 -12.74 10.44
C ASN A 132 15.33 -11.82 10.13
N TYR A 133 16.18 -11.63 11.14
CA TYR A 133 17.25 -10.64 11.12
C TYR A 133 18.31 -10.93 10.05
N ASP A 134 18.59 -12.19 9.75
CA ASP A 134 19.56 -12.54 8.70
C ASP A 134 19.07 -12.12 7.31
N SER A 135 17.79 -12.36 7.00
CA SER A 135 17.21 -11.90 5.74
C SER A 135 17.16 -10.37 5.68
N ALA A 136 16.82 -9.72 6.79
CA ALA A 136 16.85 -8.26 6.87
C ALA A 136 18.23 -7.69 6.54
N ILE A 137 19.29 -8.21 7.15
CA ILE A 137 20.68 -7.79 6.88
C ILE A 137 21.04 -8.01 5.40
N VAL A 138 20.63 -9.12 4.78
CA VAL A 138 20.89 -9.38 3.35
C VAL A 138 20.29 -8.29 2.46
N TYR A 139 19.02 -7.91 2.66
CA TYR A 139 18.37 -6.91 1.81
C TYR A 139 18.83 -5.48 2.13
N LEU A 140 19.13 -5.18 3.40
CA LEU A 140 19.70 -3.89 3.80
C LEU A 140 21.11 -3.69 3.22
N ASN A 141 21.94 -4.74 3.18
CA ASN A 141 23.23 -4.69 2.50
C ASN A 141 23.09 -4.44 1.00
N LYS A 142 22.10 -5.04 0.35
CA LYS A 142 21.79 -4.77 -1.06
C LYS A 142 21.34 -3.32 -1.25
N CYS A 143 20.48 -2.81 -0.38
CA CYS A 143 20.04 -1.42 -0.41
C CYS A 143 21.24 -0.46 -0.30
N ILE A 144 22.10 -0.65 0.69
CA ILE A 144 23.32 0.16 0.90
C ILE A 144 24.25 0.08 -0.31
N LYS A 145 24.42 -1.09 -0.92
CA LYS A 145 25.26 -1.25 -2.11
C LYS A 145 24.73 -0.48 -3.33
N VAL A 146 23.42 -0.33 -3.42
CA VAL A 146 22.76 0.39 -4.53
C VAL A 146 22.69 1.89 -4.27
N ASN A 147 22.53 2.28 -3.00
CA ASN A 147 22.49 3.65 -2.54
C ASN A 147 23.27 3.79 -1.23
N GLU A 148 24.55 4.17 -1.35
CA GLU A 148 25.50 4.29 -0.24
C GLU A 148 25.24 5.53 0.65
N ASP A 149 24.37 6.43 0.21
CA ASP A 149 24.02 7.67 0.93
C ASP A 149 22.60 7.57 1.53
N ASN A 150 22.07 6.36 1.73
CA ASN A 150 20.76 6.15 2.36
C ASN A 150 20.89 5.98 3.89
N PRO A 151 20.66 7.03 4.69
CA PRO A 151 20.80 6.95 6.15
C PRO A 151 19.81 5.96 6.79
N SER A 152 18.60 5.83 6.24
CA SER A 152 17.57 4.90 6.75
C SER A 152 18.00 3.44 6.62
N ALA A 153 18.70 3.08 5.54
CA ALA A 153 19.22 1.72 5.36
C ALA A 153 20.31 1.37 6.39
N TYR A 154 21.20 2.32 6.71
CA TYR A 154 22.17 2.14 7.78
C TYR A 154 21.50 2.06 9.15
N PHE A 155 20.57 2.98 9.45
CA PHE A 155 19.82 2.95 10.71
C PHE A 155 19.09 1.60 10.89
N GLN A 156 18.36 1.15 9.88
CA GLN A 156 17.60 -0.10 9.94
C GLN A 156 18.51 -1.32 10.08
N LYS A 157 19.70 -1.31 9.46
CA LYS A 157 20.70 -2.36 9.64
C LYS A 157 21.27 -2.34 11.05
N GLY A 158 21.53 -1.17 11.62
CA GLY A 158 21.93 -1.00 13.01
C GLY A 158 20.90 -1.57 13.99
N MET A 159 19.63 -1.24 13.80
CA MET A 159 18.52 -1.80 14.59
C MET A 159 18.46 -3.32 14.47
N THR A 160 18.58 -3.84 13.26
CA THR A 160 18.56 -5.28 12.99
C THR A 160 19.69 -6.02 13.70
N LEU A 161 20.91 -5.46 13.69
CA LEU A 161 22.08 -6.02 14.37
C LEU A 161 21.91 -5.96 15.89
N LYS A 162 21.46 -4.82 16.43
CA LYS A 162 21.17 -4.65 17.87
C LYS A 162 20.20 -5.72 18.37
N GLU A 163 19.09 -5.94 17.65
CA GLU A 163 18.04 -6.90 18.04
C GLU A 163 18.42 -8.37 17.77
N ARG A 164 19.34 -8.65 16.84
CA ARG A 164 19.80 -10.02 16.57
C ARG A 164 20.62 -10.61 17.71
N GLY A 165 21.37 -9.78 18.43
CA GLY A 165 22.03 -10.16 19.68
C GLY A 165 23.20 -11.14 19.56
N VAL A 166 23.85 -11.25 18.39
CA VAL A 166 25.04 -12.09 18.20
C VAL A 166 26.28 -11.33 18.69
N PRO A 167 27.29 -12.01 19.29
CA PRO A 167 28.54 -11.35 19.68
C PRO A 167 29.19 -10.58 18.52
N GLY A 168 29.53 -9.32 18.77
CA GLY A 168 30.09 -8.42 17.75
C GLY A 168 29.04 -7.59 16.98
N ASP A 169 27.76 -7.92 17.06
CA ASP A 169 26.70 -7.13 16.42
C ASP A 169 26.55 -5.75 17.05
N THR A 170 26.75 -5.60 18.35
CA THR A 170 26.67 -4.29 19.03
C THR A 170 27.66 -3.29 18.44
N ALA A 171 28.91 -3.71 18.19
CA ALA A 171 29.92 -2.84 17.57
C ALA A 171 29.54 -2.50 16.12
N GLN A 172 29.02 -3.47 15.36
CA GLN A 172 28.53 -3.20 14.01
C GLN A 172 27.30 -2.27 14.02
N ALA A 173 26.40 -2.41 14.99
CA ALA A 173 25.23 -1.56 15.14
C ALA A 173 25.65 -0.11 15.39
N VAL A 174 26.59 0.13 16.30
CA VAL A 174 27.19 1.46 16.54
C VAL A 174 27.76 2.06 15.26
N ASN A 175 28.55 1.31 14.48
CA ASN A 175 29.11 1.80 13.22
C ASN A 175 28.01 2.18 12.20
N ASN A 176 26.93 1.39 12.12
CA ASN A 176 25.83 1.69 11.21
C ASN A 176 25.02 2.91 11.69
N PHE A 177 24.78 3.07 13.00
CA PHE A 177 24.12 4.26 13.52
C PHE A 177 24.97 5.53 13.33
N GLN A 178 26.28 5.45 13.57
CA GLN A 178 27.21 6.54 13.28
C GLN A 178 27.13 6.93 11.80
N ARG A 179 27.17 5.96 10.88
CA ARG A 179 27.05 6.23 9.45
C ARG A 179 25.71 6.89 9.08
N ALA A 180 24.61 6.47 9.71
CA ALA A 180 23.30 7.11 9.51
C ALA A 180 23.31 8.59 9.97
N VAL A 181 23.99 8.90 11.08
CA VAL A 181 24.15 10.27 11.60
C VAL A 181 25.13 11.09 10.74
N GLU A 182 26.19 10.50 10.22
CA GLU A 182 27.10 11.18 9.28
C GLU A 182 26.37 11.63 8.01
N LEU A 183 25.52 10.75 7.47
CA LEU A 183 24.72 11.04 6.27
C LEU A 183 23.55 11.98 6.56
N ASN A 184 22.95 11.89 7.75
CA ASN A 184 21.91 12.78 8.22
C ASN A 184 22.15 13.17 9.69
N PRO A 185 22.79 14.34 9.95
CA PRO A 185 23.09 14.79 11.31
C PRO A 185 21.85 15.00 12.20
N GLN A 186 20.66 15.12 11.62
CA GLN A 186 19.40 15.28 12.33
C GLN A 186 18.62 13.95 12.48
N HIS A 187 19.25 12.80 12.20
CA HIS A 187 18.62 11.49 12.38
C HIS A 187 18.44 11.17 13.86
N TYR A 188 17.37 11.71 14.46
CA TYR A 188 17.07 11.63 15.89
C TYR A 188 17.11 10.20 16.43
N ASP A 189 16.49 9.25 15.73
CA ASP A 189 16.45 7.86 16.20
C ASP A 189 17.85 7.22 16.25
N ALA A 190 18.72 7.51 15.29
CA ALA A 190 20.09 6.99 15.29
C ALA A 190 20.92 7.60 16.43
N LEU A 191 20.76 8.90 16.69
CA LEU A 191 21.38 9.58 17.83
C LEU A 191 20.92 8.98 19.16
N LEU A 192 19.62 8.73 19.30
CA LEU A 192 19.04 8.11 20.49
C LEU A 192 19.63 6.71 20.72
N GLN A 193 19.69 5.88 19.68
CA GLN A 193 20.26 4.54 19.77
C GLN A 193 21.76 4.56 20.15
N LEU A 194 22.54 5.51 19.64
CA LEU A 194 23.93 5.70 20.05
C LEU A 194 24.04 6.09 21.52
N GLY A 195 23.22 7.03 21.98
CA GLY A 195 23.18 7.45 23.38
C GLY A 195 22.84 6.30 24.33
N GLU A 196 21.83 5.49 23.98
CA GLU A 196 21.47 4.29 24.74
C GLU A 196 22.63 3.29 24.84
N ILE A 197 23.30 3.00 23.72
CA ILE A 197 24.42 2.05 23.71
C ILE A 197 25.59 2.57 24.53
N TYR A 198 25.99 3.83 24.35
CA TYR A 198 27.12 4.39 25.10
C TYR A 198 26.85 4.54 26.60
N ALA A 199 25.60 4.73 27.02
CA ALA A 199 25.24 4.75 28.43
C ALA A 199 25.26 3.36 29.09
N SER A 200 25.24 2.29 28.28
CA SER A 200 25.23 0.90 28.76
C SER A 200 26.62 0.24 28.86
N ILE A 201 27.67 0.95 28.42
CA ILE A 201 29.07 0.54 28.47
C ILE A 201 29.72 1.19 29.70
#